data_AF-A0AAE3YFG8-F1
#
_entry.id   AF-A0AAE3YFG8-F1
#
_cell.length_a   1.000
_cell.length_b   1.000
_cell.length_c   1.000
_cell.angle_alpha   90.00
_cell.angle_beta   90.00
_cell.angle_gamma   90.00
#
_symmetry.space_group_name_H-M   'P 1'
#
loop_
_entity.id
_entity.type
_entity.pdbx_description
1 polymer ?
#
loop_
_entity_poly.entity_id
_entity_poly.type
_entity_poly.pdbx_seq_one_letter_code
_entity_poly.pdbx_strand_id
1 'polypeptide(L)'
;MKTFDTPAYQAEKDFKDNPALREKLHNAWSNYVKYCTVNSIMGNPWSSTYDHPRSWYYNPLVTPSIPNESNTVPIQWNAFPNRINHYFTTLFTDKFGKQDYEDKLHELADIGPIAFGQKYNMTLTVPRNPCDPTDTGTKAFGPSGPRGWQDEYCEWSVTRDESGDIIAVNFTHENPEYWFHMWKISPDTVVSLYQEILNNENVQKEDLYLLDSHGNPVIVRETGLPAYNPINKWNNGPDATSSGGGAVHLTSPPNSLGAEIYLGAAATILRVVNGKVITDANTLICAAQYGQIYRNSDPRIGQNVNSLVYNHNVQVSLTNPIALYGQIPHFDQFEMPATANYKIEDCYTVVRGALKNKGITYYPHNMLLHTRFSVPADANFKLSDILVNKKPLKWGSQIADTFFVQLAGTGLSPAQGQQPEKFPPVGIPATTLPSVQYLLDNNLLQASLYNKLNTFSNLTSCITQVEAGTTTEGIAVLANGATQQTSFDFGPGVTVAVTDFQNLDEDTQLFLISITTDGGVALGEKPLTLYNNASDPGFALSGVLEVVAAGSLPKTDSTPNRTLLSSQQIEQVKKILK
;
A
#
# COMPACT_ATOMS: atom_id res chain seq x y z
N MET A 1 -5.79 -11.52 -21.36
CA MET A 1 -4.95 -10.32 -21.16
C MET A 1 -3.50 -10.74 -21.22
N LYS A 2 -2.56 -9.87 -21.62
CA LYS A 2 -1.12 -10.21 -21.70
C LYS A 2 -0.27 -9.54 -20.62
N THR A 3 -0.68 -8.37 -20.16
CA THR A 3 -0.02 -7.56 -19.12
C THR A 3 -1.09 -6.87 -18.28
N PHE A 4 -0.75 -6.50 -17.04
CA PHE A 4 -1.57 -5.57 -16.27
C PHE A 4 -1.31 -4.13 -16.71
N ASP A 5 -2.37 -3.34 -16.74
CA ASP A 5 -2.33 -1.91 -17.05
C ASP A 5 -1.97 -1.11 -15.80
N THR A 6 -1.30 0.03 -16.00
CA THR A 6 -0.99 0.96 -14.90
C THR A 6 -2.25 1.68 -14.39
N PRO A 7 -2.28 2.14 -13.13
CA PRO A 7 -3.43 2.83 -12.56
C PRO A 7 -3.89 3.95 -13.49
N ALA A 8 -5.18 3.99 -13.81
CA ALA A 8 -5.77 4.99 -14.72
C ALA A 8 -5.02 5.23 -16.06
N TYR A 9 -4.27 4.23 -16.55
CA TYR A 9 -3.41 4.32 -17.73
C TYR A 9 -2.40 5.48 -17.64
N GLN A 10 -1.79 5.68 -16.46
CA GLN A 10 -0.89 6.80 -16.23
C GLN A 10 0.43 6.67 -16.99
N ALA A 11 0.95 5.47 -17.24
CA ALA A 11 2.18 5.30 -18.01
C ALA A 11 2.04 5.87 -19.44
N GLU A 12 0.85 5.77 -20.02
CA GLU A 12 0.51 6.33 -21.32
C GLU A 12 0.53 7.86 -21.34
N LYS A 13 0.22 8.50 -20.21
CA LYS A 13 0.24 9.96 -20.05
C LYS A 13 1.62 10.47 -19.67
N ASP A 14 2.23 9.87 -18.66
CA ASP A 14 3.52 10.28 -18.08
C ASP A 14 4.68 10.07 -19.08
N PHE A 15 4.58 9.04 -19.93
CA PHE A 15 5.58 8.72 -20.95
C PHE A 15 5.01 8.80 -22.38
N LYS A 16 4.04 9.69 -22.62
CA LYS A 16 3.41 9.88 -23.95
C LYS A 16 4.45 10.10 -25.07
N ASP A 17 5.50 10.85 -24.76
CA ASP A 17 6.57 11.24 -25.70
C ASP A 17 7.78 10.28 -25.65
N ASN A 18 7.75 9.27 -24.77
CA ASN A 18 8.88 8.35 -24.51
C ASN A 18 8.40 6.89 -24.51
N PRO A 19 8.02 6.32 -25.68
CA PRO A 19 7.40 5.00 -25.77
C PRO A 19 8.28 3.86 -25.21
N ALA A 20 9.61 3.99 -25.29
CA ALA A 20 10.53 3.00 -24.73
C ALA A 20 10.54 2.99 -23.18
N LEU A 21 10.44 4.17 -22.55
CA LEU A 21 10.32 4.27 -21.08
C LEU A 21 8.95 3.79 -20.62
N ARG A 22 7.89 4.11 -21.40
CA ARG A 22 6.54 3.58 -21.19
C ARG A 22 6.52 2.06 -21.16
N GLU A 23 7.13 1.40 -22.15
CA GLU A 23 7.20 -0.06 -22.21
C GLU A 23 7.94 -0.66 -21.01
N LYS A 24 9.06 -0.05 -20.59
CA LYS A 24 9.78 -0.46 -19.37
C LYS A 24 8.87 -0.38 -18.14
N LEU A 25 8.10 0.70 -18.00
CA LEU A 25 7.20 0.87 -16.85
C LEU A 25 6.04 -0.13 -16.86
N HIS A 26 5.42 -0.37 -18.03
CA HIS A 26 4.37 -1.40 -18.13
C HIS A 26 4.90 -2.79 -17.77
N ASN A 27 6.09 -3.15 -18.22
CA ASN A 27 6.69 -4.45 -17.90
C ASN A 27 6.98 -4.56 -16.39
N ALA A 28 7.60 -3.54 -15.79
CA ALA A 28 7.88 -3.51 -14.36
C ALA A 28 6.60 -3.60 -13.52
N TRP A 29 5.60 -2.78 -13.85
CA TRP A 29 4.29 -2.78 -13.20
C TRP A 29 3.59 -4.12 -13.34
N SER A 30 3.48 -4.67 -14.55
CA SER A 30 2.81 -5.94 -14.80
C SER A 30 3.50 -7.10 -14.08
N ASN A 31 4.82 -7.09 -13.96
CA ASN A 31 5.54 -8.10 -13.19
C ASN A 31 5.25 -7.99 -11.69
N TYR A 32 5.19 -6.77 -11.14
CA TYR A 32 4.84 -6.56 -9.74
C TYR A 32 3.40 -7.00 -9.42
N VAL A 33 2.42 -6.61 -10.25
CA VAL A 33 1.02 -7.03 -10.06
C VAL A 33 0.86 -8.55 -10.19
N LYS A 34 1.59 -9.19 -11.12
CA LYS A 34 1.68 -10.65 -11.24
C LYS A 34 2.24 -11.27 -9.95
N TYR A 35 3.32 -10.72 -9.40
CA TYR A 35 3.92 -11.16 -8.13
C TYR A 35 2.89 -11.12 -6.99
N CYS A 36 2.23 -9.97 -6.79
CA CYS A 36 1.21 -9.82 -5.76
C CYS A 36 0.07 -10.82 -5.94
N THR A 37 -0.38 -11.01 -7.19
CA THR A 37 -1.45 -11.95 -7.55
C THR A 37 -1.07 -13.39 -7.21
N VAL A 38 0.10 -13.86 -7.66
CA VAL A 38 0.55 -15.25 -7.44
C VAL A 38 0.76 -15.55 -5.97
N ASN A 39 1.42 -14.65 -5.23
CA ASN A 39 1.66 -14.84 -3.81
C ASN A 39 0.36 -14.72 -2.99
N SER A 40 -0.60 -13.90 -3.43
CA SER A 40 -1.92 -13.83 -2.80
C SER A 40 -2.76 -15.08 -3.04
N ILE A 41 -2.58 -15.79 -4.15
CA ILE A 41 -3.20 -17.11 -4.40
C ILE A 41 -2.56 -18.19 -3.52
N MET A 42 -1.24 -18.11 -3.32
CA MET A 42 -0.52 -18.99 -2.39
C MET A 42 -1.07 -18.82 -0.97
N GLY A 43 -1.38 -17.60 -0.52
CA GLY A 43 -1.84 -17.37 0.85
C GLY A 43 -0.72 -17.59 1.87
N ASN A 44 -1.03 -18.11 3.05
CA ASN A 44 -0.06 -18.27 4.14
C ASN A 44 0.03 -19.71 4.66
N PRO A 45 0.68 -20.63 3.90
CA PRO A 45 0.95 -21.98 4.38
C PRO A 45 2.03 -22.04 5.49
N TRP A 46 2.78 -20.96 5.72
CA TRP A 46 3.95 -20.99 6.60
C TRP A 46 3.62 -20.83 8.08
N SER A 47 2.75 -19.87 8.40
CA SER A 47 2.44 -19.52 9.80
C SER A 47 0.94 -19.58 10.13
N SER A 48 0.12 -20.09 9.22
CA SER A 48 -1.33 -20.18 9.42
C SER A 48 -1.90 -21.49 8.89
N THR A 49 -2.78 -22.09 9.68
CA THR A 49 -3.66 -23.17 9.18
C THR A 49 -4.88 -22.55 8.53
N TYR A 50 -5.40 -23.21 7.50
CA TYR A 50 -6.60 -22.80 6.80
C TYR A 50 -6.50 -21.47 6.05
N ASP A 51 -5.31 -20.97 5.75
CA ASP A 51 -5.10 -19.78 4.90
C ASP A 51 -4.33 -20.09 3.61
N HIS A 52 -4.34 -21.36 3.20
CA HIS A 52 -3.76 -21.86 1.96
C HIS A 52 -4.52 -23.11 1.48
N PRO A 53 -4.69 -23.29 0.16
CA PRO A 53 -4.55 -22.28 -0.90
C PRO A 53 -5.76 -21.33 -0.93
N ARG A 54 -5.62 -20.18 -1.60
CA ARG A 54 -6.73 -19.27 -1.92
C ARG A 54 -7.13 -19.44 -3.39
N SER A 55 -7.47 -20.67 -3.79
CA SER A 55 -7.57 -21.04 -5.21
C SER A 55 -8.81 -20.48 -5.93
N TRP A 56 -9.74 -19.90 -5.18
CA TRP A 56 -10.88 -19.17 -5.73
C TRP A 56 -10.57 -17.74 -6.16
N TYR A 57 -9.35 -17.26 -5.90
CA TYR A 57 -8.78 -16.07 -6.52
C TYR A 57 -8.00 -16.48 -7.78
N TYR A 58 -8.32 -15.94 -8.95
CA TYR A 58 -7.67 -16.34 -10.21
C TYR A 58 -6.65 -15.31 -10.70
N ASN A 59 -5.68 -15.75 -11.51
CA ASN A 59 -4.73 -14.85 -12.18
C ASN A 59 -5.21 -14.49 -13.60
N PRO A 60 -5.58 -13.22 -13.90
CA PRO A 60 -6.07 -12.81 -15.21
C PRO A 60 -5.08 -12.98 -16.37
N LEU A 61 -3.79 -13.13 -16.10
CA LEU A 61 -2.76 -13.43 -17.11
C LEU A 61 -2.78 -14.90 -17.55
N VAL A 62 -3.26 -15.80 -16.70
CA VAL A 62 -3.37 -17.24 -16.99
C VAL A 62 -4.79 -17.59 -17.43
N THR A 63 -5.78 -17.11 -16.68
CA THR A 63 -7.20 -17.36 -16.93
C THR A 63 -7.87 -16.02 -17.24
N PRO A 64 -7.93 -15.60 -18.52
CA PRO A 64 -8.47 -14.30 -18.87
C PRO A 64 -9.98 -14.26 -18.65
N SER A 65 -10.45 -13.24 -17.95
CA SER A 65 -11.84 -12.80 -17.95
C SER A 65 -11.89 -11.39 -18.51
N ILE A 66 -12.83 -11.10 -19.41
CA ILE A 66 -13.05 -9.74 -19.92
C ILE A 66 -14.05 -9.06 -18.99
N PRO A 67 -13.65 -7.99 -18.28
CA PRO A 67 -14.59 -7.21 -17.48
C PRO A 67 -15.73 -6.69 -18.35
N ASN A 68 -16.95 -6.78 -17.83
CA ASN A 68 -18.17 -6.21 -18.36
C ASN A 68 -19.17 -5.95 -17.22
N GLU A 69 -20.28 -5.30 -17.53
CA GLU A 69 -21.30 -4.91 -16.53
C GLU A 69 -21.89 -6.12 -15.77
N SER A 70 -21.98 -7.30 -16.38
CA SER A 70 -22.60 -8.47 -15.74
C SER A 70 -21.65 -9.27 -14.85
N ASN A 71 -20.33 -9.06 -14.98
CA ASN A 71 -19.32 -9.78 -14.19
C ASN A 71 -18.37 -8.87 -13.41
N THR A 72 -18.59 -7.56 -13.38
CA THR A 72 -17.73 -6.61 -12.65
C THR A 72 -18.53 -5.96 -11.53
N VAL A 73 -18.04 -6.08 -10.29
CA VAL A 73 -18.75 -5.58 -9.11
C VAL A 73 -17.93 -4.49 -8.42
N PRO A 74 -18.46 -3.26 -8.34
CA PRO A 74 -17.82 -2.18 -7.60
C PRO A 74 -17.83 -2.45 -6.09
N ILE A 75 -16.73 -2.12 -5.43
CA ILE A 75 -16.58 -2.15 -3.97
C ILE A 75 -16.26 -0.71 -3.55
N GLN A 76 -17.21 -0.04 -2.92
CA GLN A 76 -17.12 1.36 -2.52
C GLN A 76 -17.19 1.53 -1.00
N TRP A 77 -16.46 2.50 -0.49
CA TRP A 77 -16.50 2.91 0.92
C TRP A 77 -16.18 4.39 1.09
N ASN A 78 -16.61 4.99 2.20
CA ASN A 78 -16.39 6.42 2.45
C ASN A 78 -14.91 6.72 2.73
N ALA A 79 -14.40 7.83 2.20
CA ALA A 79 -12.98 8.19 2.29
C ALA A 79 -12.56 8.67 3.68
N PHE A 80 -13.48 9.13 4.53
CA PHE A 80 -13.15 9.54 5.90
C PHE A 80 -12.76 8.33 6.78
N PRO A 81 -11.68 8.41 7.59
CA PRO A 81 -11.24 7.33 8.48
C PRO A 81 -12.27 6.90 9.54
N ASN A 82 -12.96 5.78 9.32
CA ASN A 82 -14.03 5.37 10.23
C ASN A 82 -13.55 4.92 11.60
N ARG A 83 -12.28 4.51 11.72
CA ARG A 83 -11.68 4.26 13.04
C ARG A 83 -11.66 5.52 13.92
N ILE A 84 -11.53 6.71 13.33
CA ILE A 84 -11.65 7.97 14.08
C ILE A 84 -13.06 8.11 14.66
N ASN A 85 -14.09 7.90 13.82
CA ASN A 85 -15.48 7.94 14.27
C ASN A 85 -15.75 6.87 15.33
N HIS A 86 -15.34 5.63 15.07
CA HIS A 86 -15.61 4.49 15.94
C HIS A 86 -14.98 4.66 17.33
N TYR A 87 -13.70 5.04 17.41
CA TYR A 87 -12.98 5.07 18.69
C TYR A 87 -13.14 6.40 19.45
N PHE A 88 -13.36 7.52 18.77
CA PHE A 88 -13.25 8.83 19.42
C PHE A 88 -14.55 9.63 19.51
N THR A 89 -15.66 9.21 18.87
CA THR A 89 -16.94 9.92 18.97
C THR A 89 -17.39 10.10 20.42
N THR A 90 -17.46 9.00 21.19
CA THR A 90 -17.89 9.06 22.60
C THR A 90 -16.89 9.87 23.43
N LEU A 91 -15.59 9.59 23.29
CA LEU A 91 -14.53 10.31 24.01
C LEU A 91 -14.61 11.83 23.77
N PHE A 92 -14.83 12.24 22.53
CA PHE A 92 -14.87 13.66 22.16
C PHE A 92 -16.21 14.30 22.54
N THR A 93 -17.30 13.55 22.50
CA THR A 93 -18.59 14.01 23.03
C THR A 93 -18.49 14.31 24.51
N ASP A 94 -17.86 13.43 25.29
CA ASP A 94 -17.70 13.61 26.73
C ASP A 94 -16.74 14.75 27.07
N LYS A 95 -15.65 14.91 26.30
CA LYS A 95 -14.63 15.92 26.58
C LYS A 95 -14.96 17.32 26.05
N PHE A 96 -15.50 17.41 24.84
CA PHE A 96 -15.73 18.68 24.13
C PHE A 96 -17.22 19.04 24.01
N GLY A 97 -18.12 18.11 24.29
CA GLY A 97 -19.56 18.32 24.20
C GLY A 97 -20.15 18.01 22.83
N LYS A 98 -21.49 17.86 22.80
CA LYS A 98 -22.25 17.45 21.61
C LYS A 98 -22.19 18.45 20.44
N GLN A 99 -21.82 19.70 20.69
CA GLN A 99 -21.74 20.73 19.65
C GLN A 99 -20.39 20.70 18.91
N ASP A 100 -19.31 20.31 19.59
CA ASP A 100 -17.95 20.46 19.08
C ASP A 100 -17.26 19.13 18.73
N TYR A 101 -17.80 17.98 19.16
CA TYR A 101 -17.12 16.69 18.97
C TYR A 101 -16.81 16.39 17.49
N GLU A 102 -17.72 16.69 16.56
CA GLU A 102 -17.52 16.45 15.13
C GLU A 102 -16.39 17.33 14.55
N ASP A 103 -16.33 18.61 14.93
CA ASP A 103 -15.22 19.49 14.54
C ASP A 103 -13.88 18.93 15.03
N LYS A 104 -13.86 18.32 16.22
CA LYS A 104 -12.67 17.70 16.80
C LYS A 104 -12.29 16.38 16.12
N LEU A 105 -13.26 15.59 15.65
CA LEU A 105 -12.98 14.40 14.82
C LEU A 105 -12.35 14.82 13.49
N HIS A 106 -12.87 15.87 12.85
CA HIS A 106 -12.30 16.41 11.63
C HIS A 106 -10.90 16.99 11.82
N GLU A 107 -10.69 17.72 12.91
CA GLU A 107 -9.37 18.23 13.28
C GLU A 107 -8.38 17.10 13.50
N LEU A 108 -8.75 16.03 14.23
CA LEU A 108 -7.91 14.85 14.43
C LEU A 108 -7.54 14.19 13.09
N ALA A 109 -8.50 14.05 12.18
CA ALA A 109 -8.27 13.45 10.86
C ALA A 109 -7.30 14.29 10.01
N ASP A 110 -7.32 15.60 10.15
CA ASP A 110 -6.38 16.50 9.46
C ASP A 110 -5.00 16.48 10.11
N ILE A 111 -4.88 16.86 11.39
CA ILE A 111 -3.57 17.14 12.01
C ILE A 111 -2.90 15.90 12.61
N GLY A 112 -3.65 14.81 12.75
CA GLY A 112 -3.17 13.54 13.27
C GLY A 112 -3.09 13.44 14.79
N PRO A 113 -2.93 12.20 15.32
CA PRO A 113 -3.07 11.93 16.74
C PRO A 113 -1.99 12.57 17.62
N ILE A 114 -0.78 12.76 17.09
CA ILE A 114 0.33 13.36 17.85
C ILE A 114 0.07 14.85 18.07
N ALA A 115 -0.17 15.61 17.00
CA ALA A 115 -0.42 17.05 17.09
C ALA A 115 -1.72 17.34 17.85
N PHE A 116 -2.78 16.55 17.60
CA PHE A 116 -4.04 16.67 18.33
C PHE A 116 -3.85 16.37 19.83
N GLY A 117 -3.14 15.30 20.17
CA GLY A 117 -2.84 14.92 21.55
C GLY A 117 -2.07 16.01 22.29
N GLN A 118 -1.07 16.61 21.64
CA GLN A 118 -0.33 17.74 22.21
C GLN A 118 -1.23 18.96 22.43
N LYS A 119 -2.04 19.33 21.43
CA LYS A 119 -2.93 20.51 21.49
C LYS A 119 -3.95 20.44 22.63
N TYR A 120 -4.53 19.26 22.86
CA TYR A 120 -5.59 19.08 23.85
C TYR A 120 -5.16 18.36 25.13
N ASN A 121 -3.86 18.14 25.31
CA ASN A 121 -3.26 17.38 26.39
C ASN A 121 -3.96 16.02 26.58
N MET A 122 -3.91 15.19 25.53
CA MET A 122 -4.56 13.89 25.44
C MET A 122 -3.61 12.82 24.92
N THR A 123 -3.83 11.59 25.39
CA THR A 123 -3.26 10.39 24.77
C THR A 123 -4.37 9.63 24.06
N LEU A 124 -4.32 9.57 22.74
CA LEU A 124 -5.29 8.83 21.93
C LEU A 124 -4.85 7.37 21.83
N THR A 125 -5.60 6.49 22.47
CA THR A 125 -5.34 5.05 22.49
C THR A 125 -6.55 4.28 21.99
N VAL A 126 -6.29 3.09 21.46
CA VAL A 126 -7.29 2.13 20.95
C VAL A 126 -6.98 0.74 21.49
N PRO A 127 -7.93 -0.22 21.46
CA PRO A 127 -7.65 -1.61 21.81
C PRO A 127 -6.46 -2.16 21.02
N ARG A 128 -5.59 -2.91 21.69
CA ARG A 128 -4.41 -3.52 21.09
C ARG A 128 -4.82 -4.60 20.08
N ASN A 129 -5.71 -5.49 20.50
CA ASN A 129 -6.32 -6.53 19.66
C ASN A 129 -7.85 -6.37 19.68
N PRO A 130 -8.43 -5.62 18.72
CA PRO A 130 -9.87 -5.38 18.70
C PRO A 130 -10.68 -6.64 18.32
N CYS A 131 -10.03 -7.71 17.85
CA CYS A 131 -10.66 -9.00 17.56
C CYS A 131 -10.71 -9.95 18.77
N ASP A 132 -10.00 -9.63 19.86
CA ASP A 132 -10.02 -10.41 21.10
C ASP A 132 -10.63 -9.57 22.23
N PRO A 133 -11.90 -9.81 22.59
CA PRO A 133 -12.55 -9.05 23.65
C PRO A 133 -11.94 -9.30 25.05
N THR A 134 -11.08 -10.31 25.20
CA THR A 134 -10.37 -10.57 26.46
C THR A 134 -9.06 -9.79 26.57
N ASP A 135 -8.53 -9.26 25.46
CA ASP A 135 -7.36 -8.38 25.48
C ASP A 135 -7.77 -6.97 25.92
N THR A 136 -7.52 -6.66 27.18
CA THR A 136 -7.75 -5.31 27.73
C THR A 136 -6.61 -4.33 27.45
N GLY A 137 -5.56 -4.76 26.74
CA GLY A 137 -4.43 -3.93 26.38
C GLY A 137 -4.80 -2.83 25.40
N THR A 138 -4.13 -1.69 25.50
CA THR A 138 -4.29 -0.56 24.57
C THR A 138 -2.99 -0.23 23.86
N LYS A 139 -3.09 0.36 22.66
CA LYS A 139 -1.97 0.92 21.91
C LYS A 139 -2.30 2.33 21.42
N ALA A 140 -1.27 3.08 21.01
CA ALA A 140 -1.46 4.39 20.40
C ALA A 140 -2.29 4.27 19.10
N PHE A 141 -3.09 5.29 18.79
CA PHE A 141 -3.83 5.35 17.53
C PHE A 141 -2.89 5.51 16.33
N GLY A 142 -3.16 4.77 15.26
CA GLY A 142 -2.35 4.66 14.05
C GLY A 142 -2.83 3.50 13.17
N PRO A 143 -2.34 3.42 11.92
CA PRO A 143 -0.99 2.88 11.69
C PRO A 143 0.10 3.96 11.70
N SER A 144 1.35 3.50 11.71
CA SER A 144 2.53 4.38 11.62
C SER A 144 2.63 5.05 10.26
N GLY A 145 3.35 6.17 10.17
CA GLY A 145 3.68 6.83 8.92
C GLY A 145 3.26 8.30 8.89
N PRO A 146 3.70 9.08 7.89
CA PRO A 146 3.42 10.52 7.78
C PRO A 146 1.95 10.91 7.90
N ARG A 147 1.07 10.08 7.35
CA ARG A 147 -0.40 10.24 7.37
C ARG A 147 -1.09 8.93 7.71
N GLY A 148 -0.45 8.13 8.58
CA GLY A 148 -0.91 6.77 8.88
C GLY A 148 -2.36 6.71 9.37
N TRP A 149 -2.87 7.73 10.05
CA TRP A 149 -4.25 7.80 10.53
C TRP A 149 -5.30 8.10 9.44
N GLN A 150 -4.88 8.43 8.22
CA GLN A 150 -5.72 8.56 7.03
C GLN A 150 -5.77 7.20 6.30
N ASP A 151 -6.14 6.16 7.04
CA ASP A 151 -6.00 4.75 6.64
C ASP A 151 -7.20 4.22 5.84
N GLU A 152 -7.85 5.00 4.99
CA GLU A 152 -8.99 4.53 4.17
C GLU A 152 -8.70 4.61 2.67
N TYR A 153 -7.44 4.33 2.29
CA TYR A 153 -7.00 4.39 0.88
C TYR A 153 -7.21 5.77 0.25
N CYS A 154 -7.22 6.80 1.09
CA CYS A 154 -7.29 8.20 0.73
C CYS A 154 -6.46 8.98 1.74
N GLU A 155 -5.40 9.63 1.26
CA GLU A 155 -4.57 10.51 2.07
C GLU A 155 -4.66 11.93 1.53
N TRP A 156 -4.53 12.92 2.40
CA TRP A 156 -4.56 14.31 2.00
C TRP A 156 -3.58 15.18 2.75
N SER A 157 -3.28 16.30 2.11
CA SER A 157 -2.55 17.40 2.72
C SER A 157 -3.31 18.71 2.55
N VAL A 158 -3.27 19.57 3.56
CA VAL A 158 -3.93 20.87 3.58
C VAL A 158 -2.87 21.97 3.43
N THR A 159 -3.13 22.92 2.54
CA THR A 159 -2.39 24.18 2.47
C THR A 159 -3.20 25.25 3.20
N ARG A 160 -2.54 25.96 4.10
CA ARG A 160 -3.12 27.07 4.87
C ARG A 160 -2.37 28.37 4.59
N ASP A 161 -3.08 29.48 4.68
CA ASP A 161 -2.46 30.80 4.66
C ASP A 161 -1.80 31.17 6.01
N GLU A 162 -1.17 32.34 6.08
CA GLU A 162 -0.50 32.83 7.30
C GLU A 162 -1.45 33.02 8.50
N SER A 163 -2.76 33.17 8.24
CA SER A 163 -3.79 33.27 9.28
C SER A 163 -4.30 31.91 9.78
N GLY A 164 -3.81 30.81 9.16
CA GLY A 164 -4.25 29.45 9.43
C GLY A 164 -5.51 29.05 8.65
N ASP A 165 -5.98 29.90 7.75
CA ASP A 165 -7.18 29.66 6.96
C ASP A 165 -6.90 28.65 5.85
N ILE A 166 -7.86 27.78 5.56
CA ILE A 166 -7.71 26.72 4.55
C ILE A 166 -7.77 27.34 3.15
N ILE A 167 -6.77 27.07 2.31
CA ILE A 167 -6.73 27.61 0.93
C ILE A 167 -6.66 26.53 -0.14
N ALA A 168 -6.18 25.33 0.21
CA ALA A 168 -6.27 24.18 -0.67
C ALA A 168 -6.20 22.84 0.07
N VAL A 169 -6.74 21.80 -0.56
CA VAL A 169 -6.62 20.41 -0.12
C VAL A 169 -6.25 19.54 -1.30
N ASN A 170 -5.17 18.76 -1.18
CA ASN A 170 -4.78 17.76 -2.16
C ASN A 170 -5.13 16.37 -1.60
N PHE A 171 -5.88 15.58 -2.34
CA PHE A 171 -6.18 14.17 -2.03
C PHE A 171 -5.45 13.25 -3.01
N THR A 172 -4.85 12.18 -2.49
CA THR A 172 -4.20 11.13 -3.28
C THR A 172 -4.75 9.74 -2.94
N HIS A 173 -4.84 8.93 -3.98
CA HIS A 173 -5.18 7.50 -3.97
C HIS A 173 -4.10 6.68 -4.69
N GLU A 174 -2.97 7.32 -5.06
CA GLU A 174 -1.91 6.65 -5.81
C GLU A 174 -1.12 5.70 -4.93
N ASN A 175 -1.04 4.44 -5.35
CA ASN A 175 -0.19 3.46 -4.69
C ASN A 175 1.30 3.85 -4.85
N PRO A 176 2.12 3.71 -3.79
CA PRO A 176 3.54 4.08 -3.84
C PRO A 176 4.34 3.26 -4.88
N GLU A 177 3.90 2.05 -5.23
CA GLU A 177 4.62 1.16 -6.14
C GLU A 177 4.76 1.70 -7.57
N TYR A 178 3.79 2.49 -8.04
CA TYR A 178 3.92 3.16 -9.34
C TYR A 178 5.13 4.10 -9.36
N TRP A 179 5.32 4.84 -8.26
CA TRP A 179 6.41 5.80 -8.08
C TRP A 179 7.77 5.13 -7.93
N PHE A 180 7.85 3.99 -7.24
CA PHE A 180 9.07 3.19 -7.17
C PHE A 180 9.53 2.69 -8.53
N HIS A 181 8.61 2.12 -9.32
CA HIS A 181 8.93 1.63 -10.66
C HIS A 181 9.29 2.78 -11.60
N MET A 182 8.56 3.91 -11.52
CA MET A 182 8.86 5.09 -12.32
C MET A 182 10.21 5.72 -11.96
N TRP A 183 10.57 5.79 -10.67
CA TRP A 183 11.87 6.31 -10.23
C TRP A 183 13.03 5.51 -10.80
N LYS A 184 12.93 4.17 -10.84
CA LYS A 184 13.97 3.32 -11.44
C LYS A 184 14.17 3.58 -12.93
N ILE A 185 13.17 4.15 -13.61
CA ILE A 185 13.17 4.39 -15.05
C ILE A 185 13.54 5.83 -15.40
N SER A 186 12.95 6.80 -14.71
CA SER A 186 13.14 8.23 -14.95
C SER A 186 12.92 9.06 -13.68
N PRO A 187 13.98 9.28 -12.86
CA PRO A 187 13.91 10.20 -11.72
C PRO A 187 13.51 11.62 -12.11
N ASP A 188 13.89 12.07 -13.31
CA ASP A 188 13.51 13.39 -13.83
C ASP A 188 12.00 13.53 -14.02
N THR A 189 11.35 12.50 -14.56
CA THR A 189 9.88 12.48 -14.68
C THR A 189 9.22 12.53 -13.30
N VAL A 190 9.76 11.80 -12.32
CA VAL A 190 9.24 11.85 -10.93
C VAL A 190 9.32 13.27 -10.37
N VAL A 191 10.46 13.96 -10.53
CA VAL A 191 10.61 15.35 -10.05
C VAL A 191 9.61 16.28 -10.71
N SER A 192 9.48 16.24 -12.04
CA SER A 192 8.52 17.08 -12.76
C SER A 192 7.08 16.82 -12.30
N LEU A 193 6.71 15.56 -12.08
CA LEU A 193 5.38 15.21 -11.58
C LEU A 193 5.16 15.66 -10.14
N TYR A 194 6.18 15.57 -9.26
CA TYR A 194 6.09 16.12 -7.91
C TYR A 194 5.83 17.64 -7.95
N GLN A 195 6.54 18.37 -8.80
CA GLN A 195 6.38 19.82 -8.96
C GLN A 195 4.97 20.16 -9.45
N GLU A 196 4.45 19.43 -10.45
CA GLU A 196 3.10 19.59 -10.98
C GLU A 196 2.02 19.29 -9.93
N ILE A 197 2.10 18.12 -9.29
CA ILE A 197 1.07 17.63 -8.35
C ILE A 197 0.97 18.52 -7.12
N LEU A 198 2.12 18.93 -6.58
CA LEU A 198 2.16 19.78 -5.39
C LEU A 198 1.99 21.26 -5.74
N ASN A 199 2.00 21.61 -7.02
CA ASN A 199 2.09 22.99 -7.51
C ASN A 199 3.23 23.74 -6.80
N ASN A 200 4.42 23.13 -6.78
CA ASN A 200 5.59 23.62 -6.06
C ASN A 200 6.90 23.37 -6.81
N GLU A 201 7.46 24.43 -7.40
CA GLU A 201 8.71 24.38 -8.18
C GLU A 201 9.98 24.17 -7.32
N ASN A 202 9.88 24.27 -5.98
CA ASN A 202 11.03 24.10 -5.10
C ASN A 202 11.48 22.64 -4.97
N VAL A 203 10.68 21.67 -5.41
CA VAL A 203 11.05 20.25 -5.35
C VAL A 203 12.31 20.00 -6.17
N GLN A 204 13.37 19.52 -5.50
CA GLN A 204 14.61 19.08 -6.15
C GLN A 204 14.73 17.56 -6.11
N LYS A 205 15.50 17.01 -7.04
CA LYS A 205 15.73 15.56 -7.15
C LYS A 205 16.36 14.99 -5.88
N GLU A 206 17.29 15.73 -5.30
CA GLU A 206 18.05 15.37 -4.11
C GLU A 206 17.15 15.23 -2.87
N ASP A 207 16.05 15.97 -2.81
CA ASP A 207 15.08 15.85 -1.73
C ASP A 207 14.35 14.50 -1.75
N LEU A 208 14.33 13.81 -2.90
CA LEU A 208 13.63 12.54 -3.09
C LEU A 208 14.53 11.32 -2.84
N TYR A 209 15.81 11.54 -2.52
CA TYR A 209 16.75 10.45 -2.26
C TYR A 209 16.49 9.77 -0.92
N LEU A 210 16.66 8.45 -0.89
CA LEU A 210 16.84 7.70 0.33
C LEU A 210 18.27 7.86 0.82
N LEU A 211 18.41 8.34 2.05
CA LEU A 211 19.71 8.62 2.66
C LEU A 211 20.06 7.56 3.70
N ASP A 212 21.34 7.22 3.81
CA ASP A 212 21.85 6.43 4.92
C ASP A 212 21.95 7.25 6.22
N SER A 213 22.43 6.63 7.30
CA SER A 213 22.60 7.29 8.60
C SER A 213 23.67 8.39 8.61
N HIS A 214 24.48 8.51 7.55
CA HIS A 214 25.50 9.54 7.37
C HIS A 214 25.04 10.67 6.45
N GLY A 215 23.80 10.60 5.93
CA GLY A 215 23.24 11.58 5.01
C GLY A 215 23.66 11.39 3.55
N ASN A 216 24.25 10.24 3.20
CA ASN A 216 24.63 9.93 1.82
C ASN A 216 23.50 9.20 1.09
N PRO A 217 23.27 9.47 -0.22
CA PRO A 217 22.31 8.71 -1.00
C PRO A 217 22.70 7.23 -1.10
N VAL A 218 21.73 6.35 -0.88
CA VAL A 218 21.93 4.90 -1.09
C VAL A 218 21.80 4.58 -2.57
N ILE A 219 22.83 4.00 -3.15
CA ILE A 219 22.81 3.57 -4.55
C ILE A 219 22.19 2.17 -4.67
N VAL A 220 21.24 2.01 -5.60
CA VAL A 220 20.65 0.70 -5.91
C VAL A 220 21.35 0.07 -7.10
N ARG A 221 21.61 -1.24 -7.01
CA ARG A 221 22.37 -1.99 -8.02
C ARG A 221 21.70 -2.02 -9.39
N GLU A 222 20.37 -1.99 -9.44
CA GLU A 222 19.61 -2.17 -10.68
C GLU A 222 19.80 -0.99 -11.64
N THR A 223 20.05 0.20 -11.07
CA THR A 223 20.14 1.45 -11.83
C THR A 223 21.49 2.13 -11.68
N GLY A 224 22.27 1.81 -10.64
CA GLY A 224 23.49 2.54 -10.29
C GLY A 224 23.21 3.98 -9.82
N LEU A 225 21.96 4.29 -9.45
CA LEU A 225 21.50 5.62 -9.04
C LEU A 225 20.96 5.61 -7.60
N PRO A 226 20.80 6.79 -6.97
CA PRO A 226 20.14 6.91 -5.67
C PRO A 226 18.76 6.24 -5.61
N ALA A 227 18.49 5.55 -4.51
CA ALA A 227 17.18 4.97 -4.21
C ALA A 227 16.17 6.07 -3.89
N TYR A 228 14.89 5.77 -4.12
CA TYR A 228 13.78 6.68 -3.85
C TYR A 228 13.36 6.63 -2.38
N ASN A 229 13.10 7.78 -1.77
CA ASN A 229 12.44 7.90 -0.48
C ASN A 229 10.94 8.20 -0.68
N PRO A 230 10.02 7.25 -0.43
CA PRO A 230 8.58 7.44 -0.64
C PRO A 230 7.92 8.38 0.38
N ILE A 231 8.57 8.61 1.53
CA ILE A 231 8.12 9.54 2.58
C ILE A 231 9.08 10.71 2.71
N ASN A 232 9.64 11.11 1.56
CA ASN A 232 10.50 12.27 1.45
C ASN A 232 9.80 13.55 1.96
N LYS A 233 10.60 14.61 2.07
CA LYS A 233 10.17 15.91 2.56
C LYS A 233 8.91 16.47 1.87
N TRP A 234 8.64 16.11 0.62
CA TRP A 234 7.51 16.59 -0.19
C TRP A 234 6.30 15.64 -0.22
N ASN A 235 6.44 14.43 0.33
CA ASN A 235 5.35 13.48 0.52
C ASN A 235 5.26 13.06 2.00
N ASN A 236 5.14 14.06 2.87
CA ASN A 236 5.18 13.90 4.31
C ASN A 236 4.21 14.86 5.02
N GLY A 237 3.74 14.46 6.20
CA GLY A 237 2.82 15.22 7.03
C GLY A 237 1.47 15.52 6.38
N PRO A 238 0.53 16.10 7.15
CA PRO A 238 -0.75 16.55 6.61
C PRO A 238 -0.73 18.01 6.15
N ASP A 239 0.33 18.78 6.43
CA ASP A 239 0.44 20.17 6.01
C ASP A 239 1.31 20.29 4.75
N ALA A 240 0.90 21.12 3.80
CA ALA A 240 1.66 21.44 2.59
C ALA A 240 2.10 22.90 2.60
N THR A 241 3.41 23.14 2.48
CA THR A 241 4.02 24.48 2.48
C THR A 241 4.97 24.65 1.29
N SER A 242 5.44 25.87 1.05
CA SER A 242 6.43 26.14 0.00
C SER A 242 7.76 25.42 0.25
N SER A 243 8.08 25.11 1.51
CA SER A 243 9.35 24.53 1.91
C SER A 243 9.29 23.05 2.24
N GLY A 244 8.13 22.40 2.20
CA GLY A 244 7.99 20.97 2.50
C GLY A 244 6.53 20.55 2.75
N GLY A 245 6.34 19.26 2.90
CA GLY A 245 5.05 18.60 3.09
C GLY A 245 4.29 18.37 1.79
N GLY A 246 3.13 17.73 1.89
CA GLY A 246 2.27 17.41 0.74
C GLY A 246 1.90 15.94 0.62
N ALA A 247 0.93 15.65 -0.25
CA ALA A 247 0.44 14.31 -0.56
C ALA A 247 0.54 14.06 -2.07
N VAL A 248 1.57 13.33 -2.49
CA VAL A 248 1.76 12.90 -3.89
C VAL A 248 1.17 11.51 -4.09
N HIS A 249 1.55 10.57 -3.22
CA HIS A 249 1.06 9.20 -3.22
C HIS A 249 0.84 8.72 -1.78
N LEU A 250 0.15 7.60 -1.64
CA LEU A 250 -0.16 6.98 -0.35
C LEU A 250 1.15 6.61 0.39
N THR A 251 1.16 6.85 1.70
CA THR A 251 2.30 6.63 2.60
C THR A 251 1.97 5.72 3.78
N SER A 252 0.69 5.54 4.07
CA SER A 252 0.20 4.66 5.12
C SER A 252 0.44 3.20 4.71
N PRO A 253 1.02 2.37 5.58
CA PRO A 253 1.32 0.98 5.27
C PRO A 253 0.16 0.14 4.72
N PRO A 254 -1.06 0.16 5.29
CA PRO A 254 -2.17 -0.62 4.75
C PRO A 254 -2.63 -0.18 3.36
N ASN A 255 -2.15 0.96 2.87
CA ASN A 255 -2.57 1.58 1.61
C ASN A 255 -1.71 1.14 0.39
N SER A 256 -1.12 -0.07 0.41
CA SER A 256 -0.33 -0.62 -0.71
C SER A 256 -1.16 -1.47 -1.68
N LEU A 257 -0.73 -1.53 -2.94
CA LEU A 257 -1.40 -2.35 -3.97
C LEU A 257 -1.38 -3.84 -3.59
N GLY A 258 -0.26 -4.30 -3.02
CA GLY A 258 -0.12 -5.66 -2.54
C GLY A 258 -1.13 -6.03 -1.45
N ALA A 259 -1.42 -5.09 -0.53
CA ALA A 259 -2.41 -5.30 0.53
C ALA A 259 -3.82 -5.47 -0.04
N GLU A 260 -4.20 -4.69 -1.04
CA GLU A 260 -5.52 -4.79 -1.69
C GLU A 260 -5.72 -6.15 -2.38
N ILE A 261 -4.73 -6.58 -3.15
CA ILE A 261 -4.76 -7.89 -3.86
C ILE A 261 -4.81 -9.03 -2.83
N TYR A 262 -4.03 -8.92 -1.76
CA TYR A 262 -4.04 -9.87 -0.65
C TYR A 262 -5.43 -9.96 0.02
N LEU A 263 -6.07 -8.83 0.34
CA LEU A 263 -7.39 -8.79 0.97
C LEU A 263 -8.44 -9.43 0.07
N GLY A 264 -8.42 -9.08 -1.23
CA GLY A 264 -9.31 -9.68 -2.23
C GLY A 264 -9.15 -11.19 -2.31
N ALA A 265 -7.91 -11.70 -2.34
CA ALA A 265 -7.65 -13.14 -2.39
C ALA A 265 -8.03 -13.87 -1.10
N ALA A 266 -7.66 -13.34 0.06
CA ALA A 266 -7.94 -13.93 1.37
C ALA A 266 -9.45 -14.06 1.64
N ALA A 267 -10.23 -13.08 1.17
CA ALA A 267 -11.68 -13.06 1.29
C ALA A 267 -12.40 -14.14 0.47
N THR A 268 -11.71 -14.80 -0.47
CA THR A 268 -12.31 -15.86 -1.29
C THR A 268 -12.50 -17.18 -0.54
N ILE A 269 -11.81 -17.39 0.58
CA ILE A 269 -12.04 -18.54 1.47
C ILE A 269 -13.32 -18.30 2.28
N LEU A 270 -14.27 -19.24 2.21
CA LEU A 270 -15.48 -19.19 3.03
C LEU A 270 -15.19 -19.70 4.44
N ARG A 271 -15.23 -18.80 5.43
CA ARG A 271 -15.04 -19.14 6.84
C ARG A 271 -16.32 -19.75 7.42
N VAL A 272 -16.21 -20.92 8.06
CA VAL A 272 -17.35 -21.71 8.56
C VAL A 272 -17.24 -21.96 10.06
N VAL A 273 -18.28 -21.61 10.80
CA VAL A 273 -18.42 -21.91 12.23
C VAL A 273 -19.77 -22.58 12.46
N ASN A 274 -19.78 -23.72 13.15
CA ASN A 274 -20.99 -24.51 13.44
C ASN A 274 -21.83 -24.80 12.17
N GLY A 275 -21.15 -25.12 11.06
CA GLY A 275 -21.79 -25.42 9.78
C GLY A 275 -22.36 -24.22 9.02
N LYS A 276 -22.15 -22.98 9.51
CA LYS A 276 -22.62 -21.74 8.87
C LYS A 276 -21.45 -20.90 8.37
N VAL A 277 -21.58 -20.36 7.17
CA VAL A 277 -20.61 -19.39 6.63
C VAL A 277 -20.74 -18.07 7.38
N ILE A 278 -19.61 -17.49 7.77
CA ILE A 278 -19.54 -16.16 8.38
C ILE A 278 -19.76 -15.11 7.29
N THR A 279 -20.81 -14.31 7.42
CA THR A 279 -21.15 -13.24 6.46
C THR A 279 -21.11 -11.83 7.07
N ASP A 280 -21.01 -11.72 8.40
CA ASP A 280 -20.77 -10.43 9.07
C ASP A 280 -19.34 -9.95 8.80
N ALA A 281 -19.20 -8.69 8.37
CA ALA A 281 -17.95 -8.14 7.87
C ALA A 281 -16.83 -8.14 8.91
N ASN A 282 -17.10 -7.66 10.13
CA ASN A 282 -16.07 -7.59 11.18
C ASN A 282 -15.77 -8.98 11.76
N THR A 283 -16.78 -9.83 11.91
CA THR A 283 -16.58 -11.22 12.32
C THR A 283 -15.72 -11.98 11.31
N LEU A 284 -15.93 -11.73 10.01
CA LEU A 284 -15.13 -12.34 8.94
C LEU A 284 -13.66 -11.88 9.01
N ILE A 285 -13.41 -10.58 9.18
CA ILE A 285 -12.06 -10.02 9.37
C ILE A 285 -11.32 -10.74 10.50
N CYS A 286 -11.96 -10.87 11.67
CA CYS A 286 -11.33 -11.53 12.81
C CYS A 286 -11.13 -13.03 12.58
N ALA A 287 -12.10 -13.72 11.98
CA ALA A 287 -12.01 -15.15 11.69
C ALA A 287 -10.97 -15.47 10.61
N ALA A 288 -10.79 -14.58 9.64
CA ALA A 288 -9.89 -14.78 8.51
C ALA A 288 -8.49 -14.17 8.72
N GLN A 289 -8.30 -13.41 9.81
CA GLN A 289 -7.03 -12.78 10.19
C GLN A 289 -6.41 -11.91 9.07
N TYR A 290 -7.25 -11.25 8.26
CA TYR A 290 -6.82 -10.25 7.29
C TYR A 290 -7.41 -8.89 7.63
N GLY A 291 -6.74 -7.80 7.26
CA GLY A 291 -7.25 -6.45 7.45
C GLY A 291 -7.49 -6.07 8.92
N GLN A 292 -8.31 -5.06 9.14
CA GLN A 292 -8.61 -4.52 10.47
C GLN A 292 -10.09 -4.16 10.63
N ILE A 293 -10.68 -4.57 11.76
CA ILE A 293 -12.08 -4.22 12.05
C ILE A 293 -12.26 -2.73 12.28
N TYR A 294 -13.47 -2.25 11.98
CA TYR A 294 -13.87 -0.84 12.07
C TYR A 294 -13.16 0.12 11.12
N ARG A 295 -12.29 -0.35 10.21
CA ARG A 295 -12.01 0.39 8.97
C ARG A 295 -13.22 0.37 8.04
N ASN A 296 -13.29 1.32 7.13
CA ASN A 296 -14.28 1.36 6.06
C ASN A 296 -13.92 0.35 4.96
N SER A 297 -12.66 0.29 4.56
CA SER A 297 -12.21 -0.49 3.41
C SER A 297 -12.18 -2.00 3.69
N ASP A 298 -11.38 -2.48 4.64
CA ASP A 298 -11.10 -3.91 4.80
C ASP A 298 -12.35 -4.76 5.00
N PRO A 299 -13.28 -4.41 5.94
CA PRO A 299 -14.48 -5.22 6.13
C PRO A 299 -15.39 -5.22 4.90
N ARG A 300 -15.43 -4.12 4.13
CA ARG A 300 -16.23 -4.03 2.90
C ARG A 300 -15.62 -4.80 1.74
N ILE A 301 -14.32 -4.69 1.52
CA ILE A 301 -13.60 -5.48 0.51
C ILE A 301 -13.79 -6.97 0.82
N GLY A 302 -13.53 -7.35 2.08
CA GLY A 302 -13.68 -8.72 2.55
C GLY A 302 -15.09 -9.27 2.36
N GLN A 303 -16.10 -8.56 2.87
CA GLN A 303 -17.50 -9.00 2.79
C GLN A 303 -18.00 -9.05 1.34
N ASN A 304 -17.70 -8.04 0.51
CA ASN A 304 -18.21 -8.00 -0.86
C ASN A 304 -17.60 -9.11 -1.71
N VAL A 305 -16.29 -9.35 -1.61
CA VAL A 305 -15.66 -10.48 -2.31
C VAL A 305 -16.21 -11.81 -1.80
N ASN A 306 -16.31 -11.99 -0.48
CA ASN A 306 -16.84 -13.22 0.11
C ASN A 306 -18.29 -13.49 -0.31
N SER A 307 -19.13 -12.44 -0.39
CA SER A 307 -20.51 -12.52 -0.86
C SER A 307 -20.59 -12.98 -2.32
N LEU A 308 -19.68 -12.54 -3.19
CA LEU A 308 -19.60 -13.02 -4.58
C LEU A 308 -19.31 -14.51 -4.64
N VAL A 309 -18.33 -14.96 -3.85
CA VAL A 309 -17.99 -16.38 -3.77
C VAL A 309 -19.16 -17.20 -3.20
N TYR A 310 -19.75 -16.75 -2.10
CA TYR A 310 -20.78 -17.50 -1.39
C TYR A 310 -22.13 -17.54 -2.11
N ASN A 311 -22.62 -16.40 -2.58
CA ASN A 311 -23.97 -16.29 -3.14
C ASN A 311 -24.04 -16.56 -4.64
N HIS A 312 -22.94 -16.35 -5.36
CA HIS A 312 -22.91 -16.44 -6.83
C HIS A 312 -21.99 -17.55 -7.34
N ASN A 313 -21.22 -18.20 -6.47
CA ASN A 313 -20.28 -19.27 -6.83
C ASN A 313 -19.38 -18.86 -8.00
N VAL A 314 -18.73 -17.71 -7.90
CA VAL A 314 -17.78 -17.19 -8.90
C VAL A 314 -16.37 -17.16 -8.33
N GLN A 315 -15.38 -17.45 -9.17
CA GLN A 315 -13.99 -17.10 -8.89
C GLN A 315 -13.80 -15.59 -9.11
N VAL A 316 -12.90 -14.96 -8.36
CA VAL A 316 -12.74 -13.50 -8.37
C VAL A 316 -11.29 -13.12 -8.60
N SER A 317 -11.05 -12.02 -9.31
CA SER A 317 -9.79 -11.27 -9.31
C SER A 317 -10.12 -9.79 -9.22
N LEU A 318 -9.22 -8.96 -8.69
CA LEU A 318 -9.37 -7.52 -8.83
C LEU A 318 -9.35 -7.12 -10.31
N THR A 319 -10.19 -6.15 -10.67
CA THR A 319 -10.38 -5.66 -12.04
C THR A 319 -9.21 -4.79 -12.47
N ASN A 320 -8.60 -5.12 -13.61
CA ASN A 320 -7.54 -4.34 -14.23
C ASN A 320 -8.09 -3.07 -14.95
N PRO A 321 -7.45 -1.89 -14.85
CA PRO A 321 -6.24 -1.59 -14.08
C PRO A 321 -6.50 -1.57 -12.57
N ILE A 322 -5.73 -2.39 -11.83
CA ILE A 322 -5.89 -2.54 -10.38
C ILE A 322 -5.29 -1.32 -9.70
N ALA A 323 -6.15 -0.56 -9.02
CA ALA A 323 -5.79 0.56 -8.16
C ALA A 323 -7.01 0.98 -7.32
N LEU A 324 -6.79 1.97 -6.47
CA LEU A 324 -7.82 2.65 -5.70
C LEU A 324 -8.19 3.95 -6.42
N TYR A 325 -9.47 4.14 -6.67
CA TYR A 325 -9.95 5.34 -7.33
C TYR A 325 -10.88 6.12 -6.42
N GLY A 326 -10.49 7.37 -6.15
CA GLY A 326 -11.42 8.34 -5.60
C GLY A 326 -12.63 8.49 -6.52
N GLN A 327 -13.79 8.69 -5.92
CA GLN A 327 -15.04 8.98 -6.61
C GLN A 327 -15.29 10.49 -6.62
N ILE A 328 -16.10 10.94 -7.57
CA ILE A 328 -16.47 12.34 -7.65
C ILE A 328 -17.23 12.71 -6.36
N PRO A 329 -16.86 13.81 -5.69
CA PRO A 329 -17.59 14.32 -4.54
C PRO A 329 -19.07 14.56 -4.81
N HIS A 330 -19.89 14.28 -3.80
CA HIS A 330 -21.30 14.64 -3.75
C HIS A 330 -21.41 16.16 -3.61
N PHE A 331 -21.35 16.88 -4.73
CA PHE A 331 -21.35 18.34 -4.77
C PHE A 331 -22.61 18.98 -4.16
N ASP A 332 -23.71 18.23 -4.02
CA ASP A 332 -24.92 18.64 -3.32
C ASP A 332 -24.73 18.80 -1.80
N GLN A 333 -23.64 18.30 -1.24
CA GLN A 333 -23.25 18.50 0.16
C GLN A 333 -22.51 19.82 0.40
N PHE A 334 -22.25 20.60 -0.66
CA PHE A 334 -21.55 21.87 -0.61
C PHE A 334 -22.51 23.03 -0.84
N GLU A 335 -22.37 24.09 -0.04
CA GLU A 335 -23.09 25.34 -0.23
C GLU A 335 -22.10 26.47 -0.45
N MET A 336 -22.16 27.05 -1.64
CA MET A 336 -21.39 28.23 -2.00
C MET A 336 -21.95 29.47 -1.28
N PRO A 337 -21.09 30.45 -0.92
CA PRO A 337 -21.55 31.76 -0.48
C PRO A 337 -22.52 32.38 -1.47
N ALA A 338 -23.56 33.07 -0.99
CA ALA A 338 -24.58 33.66 -1.86
C ALA A 338 -24.02 34.66 -2.90
N THR A 339 -22.85 35.25 -2.62
CA THR A 339 -22.16 36.20 -3.50
C THR A 339 -21.11 35.57 -4.41
N ALA A 340 -20.92 34.25 -4.37
CA ALA A 340 -19.88 33.55 -5.12
C ALA A 340 -20.08 33.70 -6.63
N ASN A 341 -18.99 34.01 -7.35
CA ASN A 341 -18.96 34.10 -8.81
C ASN A 341 -18.64 32.76 -9.52
N TYR A 342 -18.49 31.68 -8.77
CA TYR A 342 -18.16 30.34 -9.25
C TYR A 342 -19.07 29.27 -8.63
N LYS A 343 -19.09 28.09 -9.23
CA LYS A 343 -19.73 26.89 -8.67
C LYS A 343 -18.70 26.05 -7.90
N ILE A 344 -19.18 25.08 -7.13
CA ILE A 344 -18.31 24.18 -6.36
C ILE A 344 -17.42 23.34 -7.29
N GLU A 345 -17.93 22.92 -8.45
CA GLU A 345 -17.17 22.14 -9.42
C GLU A 345 -15.96 22.90 -9.97
N ASP A 346 -16.04 24.24 -10.04
CA ASP A 346 -14.93 25.10 -10.47
C ASP A 346 -13.81 25.15 -9.42
N CYS A 347 -14.09 24.75 -8.17
CA CYS A 347 -13.10 24.65 -7.11
C CYS A 347 -12.43 23.26 -7.07
N TYR A 348 -12.84 22.31 -7.93
CA TYR A 348 -12.37 20.93 -7.93
C TYR A 348 -11.60 20.57 -9.19
N THR A 349 -10.32 20.25 -9.04
CA THR A 349 -9.42 19.87 -10.12
C THR A 349 -9.03 18.40 -10.01
N VAL A 350 -9.18 17.65 -11.11
CA VAL A 350 -8.53 16.33 -11.25
C VAL A 350 -7.11 16.55 -11.75
N VAL A 351 -6.14 16.34 -10.89
CA VAL A 351 -4.71 16.51 -11.20
C VAL A 351 -4.18 15.26 -11.89
N ARG A 352 -4.53 14.07 -11.37
CA ARG A 352 -4.12 12.79 -11.94
C ARG A 352 -5.28 11.80 -12.01
N GLY A 353 -5.22 10.93 -13.01
CA GLY A 353 -6.27 9.97 -13.30
C GLY A 353 -7.20 10.43 -14.43
N ALA A 354 -8.47 10.04 -14.35
CA ALA A 354 -9.48 10.39 -15.35
C ALA A 354 -10.87 10.57 -14.73
N LEU A 355 -11.51 11.72 -14.97
CA LEU A 355 -12.89 12.00 -14.55
C LEU A 355 -13.91 11.06 -15.21
N LYS A 356 -13.58 10.54 -16.40
CA LYS A 356 -14.41 9.57 -17.11
C LYS A 356 -13.54 8.60 -17.88
N ASN A 357 -13.81 7.30 -17.73
CA ASN A 357 -13.27 6.24 -18.54
C ASN A 357 -14.10 6.11 -19.83
N LYS A 358 -13.56 6.61 -20.94
CA LYS A 358 -14.30 6.74 -22.21
C LYS A 358 -14.75 5.37 -22.71
N GLY A 359 -16.04 5.22 -22.99
CA GLY A 359 -16.61 3.98 -23.54
C GLY A 359 -16.97 2.94 -22.48
N ILE A 360 -16.72 3.20 -21.19
CA ILE A 360 -17.08 2.31 -20.09
C ILE A 360 -18.21 2.95 -19.27
N THR A 361 -19.37 2.27 -19.20
CA THR A 361 -20.54 2.68 -18.41
C THR A 361 -20.60 2.01 -17.04
N TYR A 362 -19.74 1.01 -16.81
CA TYR A 362 -19.60 0.30 -15.54
C TYR A 362 -18.25 0.65 -14.87
N TYR A 363 -17.85 -0.06 -13.81
CA TYR A 363 -16.59 0.22 -13.15
C TYR A 363 -15.34 -0.05 -14.04
N PRO A 364 -14.28 0.77 -13.94
CA PRO A 364 -14.24 2.07 -13.27
C PRO A 364 -14.82 3.15 -14.21
N HIS A 365 -15.92 3.79 -13.81
CA HIS A 365 -16.52 4.89 -14.59
C HIS A 365 -15.62 6.13 -14.55
N ASN A 366 -15.02 6.40 -13.39
CA ASN A 366 -13.95 7.36 -13.17
C ASN A 366 -12.78 6.66 -12.47
N MET A 367 -11.57 7.16 -12.71
CA MET A 367 -10.33 6.61 -12.19
C MET A 367 -9.51 7.75 -11.58
N LEU A 368 -10.00 8.36 -10.51
CA LEU A 368 -9.38 9.54 -9.91
C LEU A 368 -8.23 9.10 -9.00
N LEU A 369 -7.03 9.61 -9.27
CA LEU A 369 -5.82 9.26 -8.53
C LEU A 369 -5.35 10.42 -7.66
N HIS A 370 -5.36 11.64 -8.19
CA HIS A 370 -5.05 12.84 -7.44
C HIS A 370 -6.02 13.97 -7.77
N THR A 371 -6.50 14.64 -6.74
CA THR A 371 -7.49 15.72 -6.87
C THR A 371 -7.12 16.88 -5.95
N ARG A 372 -7.46 18.09 -6.38
CA ARG A 372 -7.19 19.31 -5.63
C ARG A 372 -8.46 20.13 -5.49
N PHE A 373 -8.77 20.53 -4.27
CA PHE A 373 -9.74 21.56 -3.96
C PHE A 373 -9.01 22.88 -3.70
N SER A 374 -9.36 23.92 -4.45
CA SER A 374 -8.88 25.29 -4.24
C SER A 374 -9.79 26.27 -4.96
N VAL A 375 -9.94 27.49 -4.44
CA VAL A 375 -10.71 28.53 -5.15
C VAL A 375 -9.96 29.02 -6.40
N PRO A 376 -10.65 29.32 -7.51
CA PRO A 376 -10.05 30.00 -8.65
C PRO A 376 -9.38 31.32 -8.25
N ALA A 377 -8.31 31.72 -8.95
CA ALA A 377 -7.47 32.85 -8.57
C ALA A 377 -8.21 34.22 -8.53
N ASP A 378 -9.31 34.37 -9.28
CA ASP A 378 -10.16 35.56 -9.36
C ASP A 378 -11.52 35.37 -8.64
N ALA A 379 -11.64 34.35 -7.78
CA ALA A 379 -12.81 34.15 -6.94
C ALA A 379 -12.97 35.31 -5.93
N ASN A 380 -14.21 35.71 -5.69
CA ASN A 380 -14.55 36.76 -4.71
C ASN A 380 -14.89 36.21 -3.31
N PHE A 381 -14.51 34.96 -3.04
CA PHE A 381 -14.75 34.23 -1.81
C PHE A 381 -13.55 33.34 -1.48
N LYS A 382 -13.43 32.92 -0.23
CA LYS A 382 -12.42 31.98 0.24
C LYS A 382 -12.95 30.55 0.26
N LEU A 383 -12.03 29.58 0.28
CA LEU A 383 -12.41 28.19 0.44
C LEU A 383 -13.15 27.93 1.76
N SER A 384 -12.77 28.65 2.83
CA SER A 384 -13.42 28.59 4.15
C SER A 384 -14.81 29.22 4.23
N ASP A 385 -15.22 30.01 3.22
CA ASP A 385 -16.57 30.55 3.12
C ASP A 385 -17.57 29.49 2.63
N ILE A 386 -17.09 28.40 2.01
CA ILE A 386 -17.93 27.29 1.54
C ILE A 386 -18.39 26.46 2.76
N LEU A 387 -19.67 26.12 2.80
CA LEU A 387 -20.17 25.15 3.78
C LEU A 387 -20.09 23.74 3.19
N VAL A 388 -19.61 22.79 3.99
CA VAL A 388 -19.69 21.35 3.71
C VAL A 388 -20.54 20.72 4.79
N ASN A 389 -21.61 20.03 4.41
CA ASN A 389 -22.58 19.46 5.34
C ASN A 389 -23.09 20.51 6.35
N LYS A 390 -23.46 21.70 5.85
CA LYS A 390 -23.97 22.86 6.62
C LYS A 390 -22.96 23.51 7.58
N LYS A 391 -21.68 23.12 7.56
CA LYS A 391 -20.62 23.70 8.41
C LYS A 391 -19.55 24.39 7.58
N PRO A 392 -19.02 25.54 8.01
CA PRO A 392 -17.89 26.17 7.33
C PRO A 392 -16.74 25.20 7.14
N LEU A 393 -16.12 25.23 5.97
CA LEU A 393 -14.97 24.40 5.65
C LEU A 393 -13.74 24.90 6.42
N LYS A 394 -13.26 24.09 7.36
CA LYS A 394 -12.07 24.36 8.17
C LYS A 394 -10.99 23.30 7.98
N TRP A 395 -11.41 22.08 7.71
CA TRP A 395 -10.58 20.88 7.66
C TRP A 395 -10.76 20.17 6.33
N GLY A 396 -9.66 19.66 5.75
CA GLY A 396 -9.71 18.88 4.52
C GLY A 396 -10.56 17.61 4.69
N SER A 397 -10.54 17.02 5.88
CA SER A 397 -11.36 15.87 6.24
C SER A 397 -12.87 16.07 6.08
N GLN A 398 -13.38 17.31 6.13
CA GLN A 398 -14.80 17.57 5.83
C GLN A 398 -15.14 17.25 4.37
N ILE A 399 -14.20 17.46 3.44
CA ILE A 399 -14.36 17.09 2.03
C ILE A 399 -14.31 15.57 1.89
N ALA A 400 -13.47 14.87 2.67
CA ALA A 400 -13.38 13.40 2.64
C ALA A 400 -14.70 12.69 2.98
N ASP A 401 -15.57 13.30 3.78
CA ASP A 401 -16.92 12.77 4.04
C ASP A 401 -17.82 12.73 2.80
N THR A 402 -17.51 13.56 1.81
CA THR A 402 -18.38 13.82 0.66
C THR A 402 -18.13 12.89 -0.53
N PHE A 403 -17.13 12.01 -0.45
CA PHE A 403 -16.83 11.09 -1.55
C PHE A 403 -16.48 9.68 -1.08
N PHE A 404 -16.56 8.76 -2.04
CA PHE A 404 -16.17 7.37 -1.84
C PHE A 404 -14.80 7.09 -2.45
N VAL A 405 -14.13 6.06 -1.94
CA VAL A 405 -13.04 5.37 -2.63
C VAL A 405 -13.59 4.07 -3.19
N GLN A 406 -12.99 3.59 -4.27
CA GLN A 406 -13.48 2.41 -4.97
C GLN A 406 -12.36 1.54 -5.52
N LEU A 407 -12.60 0.23 -5.47
CA LEU A 407 -11.98 -0.77 -6.35
C LEU A 407 -13.08 -1.68 -6.95
N ALA A 408 -12.72 -2.69 -7.76
CA ALA A 408 -13.69 -3.72 -8.17
C ALA A 408 -13.09 -5.11 -8.32
N GLY A 409 -13.97 -6.09 -8.26
CA GLY A 409 -13.69 -7.47 -8.62
C GLY A 409 -14.34 -7.84 -9.95
N THR A 410 -13.65 -8.63 -10.76
CA THR A 410 -14.19 -9.32 -11.93
C THR A 410 -14.43 -10.78 -11.57
N GLY A 411 -15.66 -11.23 -11.77
CA GLY A 411 -16.10 -12.60 -11.59
C GLY A 411 -15.80 -13.47 -12.82
N LEU A 412 -15.52 -14.73 -12.55
CA LEU A 412 -15.37 -15.79 -13.54
C LEU A 412 -16.18 -17.01 -13.07
N SER A 413 -17.00 -17.56 -13.96
CA SER A 413 -17.73 -18.80 -13.67
C SER A 413 -16.73 -19.94 -13.48
N PRO A 414 -16.82 -20.71 -12.37
CA PRO A 414 -15.94 -21.84 -12.14
C PRO A 414 -16.25 -22.99 -13.11
N ALA A 415 -15.31 -23.91 -13.27
CA ALA A 415 -15.58 -25.13 -14.03
C ALA A 415 -16.65 -25.98 -13.34
N GLN A 416 -17.38 -26.80 -14.12
CA GLN A 416 -18.48 -27.61 -13.62
C GLN A 416 -18.03 -28.49 -12.43
N GLY A 417 -18.75 -28.37 -11.31
CA GLY A 417 -18.50 -29.18 -10.11
C GLY A 417 -17.41 -28.65 -9.17
N GLN A 418 -16.66 -27.61 -9.56
CA GLN A 418 -15.74 -26.96 -8.63
C GLN A 418 -16.53 -26.23 -7.52
N GLN A 419 -15.98 -26.19 -6.31
CA GLN A 419 -16.56 -25.50 -5.16
C GLN A 419 -15.48 -24.70 -4.40
N PRO A 420 -15.82 -23.54 -3.83
CA PRO A 420 -14.87 -22.73 -3.08
C PRO A 420 -14.41 -23.44 -1.80
N GLU A 421 -13.22 -23.08 -1.34
CA GLU A 421 -12.69 -23.53 -0.06
C GLU A 421 -13.62 -23.12 1.08
N LYS A 422 -13.96 -24.10 1.91
CA LYS A 422 -14.71 -23.92 3.15
C LYS A 422 -13.84 -24.37 4.30
N PHE A 423 -13.40 -23.42 5.10
CA PHE A 423 -12.50 -23.68 6.22
C PHE A 423 -13.03 -23.08 7.52
N PRO A 424 -12.62 -23.59 8.69
CA PRO A 424 -12.81 -22.87 9.94
C PRO A 424 -12.06 -21.52 9.94
N PRO A 425 -12.24 -20.68 10.98
CA PRO A 425 -11.35 -19.55 11.23
C PRO A 425 -9.87 -19.95 11.14
N VAL A 426 -9.03 -19.01 10.71
CA VAL A 426 -7.57 -19.20 10.64
C VAL A 426 -7.07 -19.64 12.01
N GLY A 427 -6.22 -20.66 12.01
CA GLY A 427 -5.66 -21.25 13.22
C GLY A 427 -4.15 -21.23 13.23
N ILE A 428 -3.58 -21.55 14.38
CA ILE A 428 -2.12 -21.66 14.57
C ILE A 428 -1.67 -23.06 14.12
N PRO A 429 -0.67 -23.17 13.23
CA PRO A 429 -0.15 -24.48 12.84
C PRO A 429 0.59 -25.17 13.99
N ALA A 430 0.63 -26.50 13.95
CA ALA A 430 1.40 -27.29 14.91
C ALA A 430 2.91 -27.00 14.81
N THR A 431 3.37 -26.67 13.60
CA THR A 431 4.75 -26.27 13.30
C THR A 431 4.72 -25.04 12.39
N THR A 432 5.37 -23.96 12.82
CA THR A 432 5.60 -22.79 11.97
C THR A 432 6.77 -23.07 11.03
N LEU A 433 6.59 -22.75 9.75
CA LEU A 433 7.64 -22.85 8.73
C LEU A 433 8.31 -21.50 8.51
N PRO A 434 9.59 -21.48 8.09
CA PRO A 434 10.27 -20.23 7.78
C PRO A 434 9.62 -19.55 6.57
N SER A 435 9.34 -18.26 6.68
CA SER A 435 8.75 -17.44 5.60
C SER A 435 9.59 -16.20 5.35
N VAL A 436 9.77 -15.84 4.08
CA VAL A 436 10.51 -14.64 3.69
C VAL A 436 9.60 -13.44 3.82
N GLN A 437 10.06 -12.41 4.51
CA GLN A 437 9.42 -11.10 4.52
C GLN A 437 10.01 -10.23 3.40
N TYR A 438 11.35 -10.20 3.28
CA TYR A 438 12.04 -9.47 2.21
C TYR A 438 13.36 -10.11 1.80
N LEU A 439 13.77 -9.81 0.57
CA LEU A 439 15.12 -10.04 0.06
C LEU A 439 15.54 -8.79 -0.72
N LEU A 440 16.55 -8.09 -0.22
CA LEU A 440 17.09 -6.86 -0.82
C LEU A 440 18.55 -6.62 -0.42
N ASP A 441 19.17 -5.64 -1.05
CA ASP A 441 20.45 -5.12 -0.57
C ASP A 441 20.40 -4.67 0.90
N ASN A 442 21.42 -5.03 1.69
CA ASN A 442 21.47 -4.68 3.11
C ASN A 442 21.63 -3.17 3.34
N ASN A 443 22.33 -2.44 2.46
CA ASN A 443 22.40 -0.97 2.55
C ASN A 443 21.01 -0.33 2.39
N LEU A 444 20.19 -0.85 1.47
CA LEU A 444 18.83 -0.41 1.25
C LEU A 444 17.93 -0.74 2.44
N LEU A 445 18.03 -1.95 3.01
CA LEU A 445 17.30 -2.31 4.25
C LEU A 445 17.65 -1.35 5.39
N GLN A 446 18.93 -1.14 5.66
CA GLN A 446 19.38 -0.32 6.77
C GLN A 446 18.97 1.16 6.62
N ALA A 447 19.08 1.73 5.42
CA ALA A 447 18.62 3.08 5.15
C ALA A 447 17.10 3.19 5.24
N SER A 448 16.36 2.17 4.80
CA SER A 448 14.91 2.15 4.92
C SER A 448 14.47 2.16 6.39
N LEU A 449 15.13 1.36 7.24
CA LEU A 449 14.89 1.36 8.68
C LEU A 449 15.27 2.70 9.31
N TYR A 450 16.41 3.28 8.92
CA TYR A 450 16.83 4.61 9.40
C TYR A 450 15.80 5.70 9.08
N ASN A 451 15.29 5.71 7.84
CA ASN A 451 14.26 6.65 7.40
C ASN A 451 12.86 6.28 7.88
N LYS A 452 12.70 5.21 8.67
CA LYS A 452 11.42 4.71 9.20
C LYS A 452 10.41 4.38 8.10
N LEU A 453 10.91 3.91 6.94
CA LEU A 453 10.05 3.38 5.89
C LEU A 453 9.36 2.12 6.42
N ASN A 454 8.10 1.92 6.05
CA ASN A 454 7.46 0.64 6.29
C ASN A 454 7.93 -0.36 5.23
N THR A 455 8.58 -1.43 5.68
CA THR A 455 9.18 -2.41 4.80
C THR A 455 8.14 -3.12 3.90
N PHE A 456 6.87 -3.28 4.32
CA PHE A 456 5.83 -4.01 3.57
C PHE A 456 5.25 -3.25 2.38
N SER A 457 5.29 -1.92 2.44
CA SER A 457 4.68 -1.06 1.40
C SER A 457 5.72 -0.33 0.59
N ASN A 458 6.92 -0.12 1.17
CA ASN A 458 7.96 0.71 0.59
C ASN A 458 9.16 -0.06 0.03
N LEU A 459 9.27 -1.37 0.28
CA LEU A 459 10.37 -2.20 -0.24
C LEU A 459 9.91 -3.37 -1.11
N THR A 460 8.63 -3.71 -1.08
CA THR A 460 8.07 -4.88 -1.79
C THR A 460 8.05 -4.74 -3.31
N SER A 461 8.13 -3.53 -3.86
CA SER A 461 8.26 -3.28 -5.30
C SER A 461 9.68 -3.51 -5.85
N CYS A 462 10.66 -3.79 -5.00
CA CYS A 462 12.04 -4.02 -5.40
C CYS A 462 12.33 -5.52 -5.50
N ILE A 463 12.28 -6.06 -6.72
CA ILE A 463 12.87 -7.37 -7.02
C ILE A 463 14.39 -7.20 -7.05
N THR A 464 15.11 -7.99 -6.25
CA THR A 464 16.59 -7.96 -6.25
C THR A 464 17.11 -8.58 -7.54
N GLN A 465 18.01 -7.88 -8.22
CA GLN A 465 18.67 -8.43 -9.41
C GLN A 465 20.09 -8.90 -9.12
N VAL A 466 20.47 -10.03 -9.72
CA VAL A 466 21.84 -10.57 -9.71
C VAL A 466 22.22 -11.01 -11.12
N GLU A 467 23.49 -10.91 -11.47
CA GLU A 467 23.95 -11.32 -12.80
C GLU A 467 24.29 -12.82 -12.84
N ALA A 468 24.01 -13.46 -13.97
CA ALA A 468 24.46 -14.82 -14.25
C ALA A 468 25.99 -14.97 -14.21
N GLY A 469 26.50 -16.04 -13.62
CA GLY A 469 27.94 -16.32 -13.53
C GLY A 469 28.70 -15.47 -12.49
N THR A 470 27.99 -14.83 -11.56
CA THR A 470 28.61 -13.92 -10.57
C THR A 470 28.30 -14.34 -9.14
N THR A 471 29.12 -13.86 -8.20
CA THR A 471 28.78 -13.87 -6.79
C THR A 471 28.42 -12.47 -6.35
N THR A 472 27.24 -12.34 -5.76
CA THR A 472 26.74 -11.08 -5.22
C THR A 472 26.65 -11.17 -3.70
N GLU A 473 27.28 -10.24 -3.01
CA GLU A 473 27.35 -10.19 -1.54
C GLU A 473 26.48 -9.05 -0.98
N GLY A 474 26.27 -9.03 0.34
CA GLY A 474 25.56 -7.95 1.04
C GLY A 474 24.05 -7.98 0.83
N ILE A 475 23.47 -9.14 0.56
CA ILE A 475 22.01 -9.33 0.47
C ILE A 475 21.47 -9.62 1.87
N ALA A 476 20.45 -8.86 2.28
CA ALA A 476 19.70 -9.10 3.49
C ALA A 476 18.43 -9.92 3.19
N VAL A 477 18.20 -10.98 3.96
CA VAL A 477 16.91 -11.69 4.00
C VAL A 477 16.31 -11.54 5.38
N LEU A 478 15.18 -10.85 5.45
CA LEU A 478 14.36 -10.81 6.66
C LEU A 478 13.35 -11.95 6.57
N ALA A 479 13.32 -12.81 7.58
CA ALA A 479 12.44 -13.98 7.61
C ALA A 479 11.73 -14.09 8.96
N ASN A 480 10.59 -14.78 8.98
CA ASN A 480 9.89 -15.17 10.20
C ASN A 480 9.91 -16.69 10.36
N GLY A 481 9.99 -17.18 11.61
CA GLY A 481 9.97 -18.61 11.92
C GLY A 481 11.21 -19.37 11.43
N ALA A 482 12.30 -18.66 11.17
CA ALA A 482 13.57 -19.19 10.70
C ALA A 482 14.53 -19.47 11.87
N THR A 483 15.56 -20.27 11.59
CA THR A 483 16.63 -20.63 12.52
C THR A 483 17.98 -20.37 11.86
N GLN A 484 19.07 -20.37 12.64
CA GLN A 484 20.41 -20.19 12.06
C GLN A 484 20.75 -21.26 10.98
N GLN A 485 20.09 -22.42 11.02
CA GLN A 485 20.26 -23.52 10.09
C GLN A 485 19.29 -23.50 8.89
N THR A 486 18.42 -22.48 8.79
CA THR A 486 17.51 -22.34 7.65
C THR A 486 18.28 -22.36 6.35
N SER A 487 17.81 -23.20 5.44
CA SER A 487 18.36 -23.35 4.10
C SER A 487 17.53 -22.56 3.09
N PHE A 488 18.19 -22.16 1.99
CA PHE A 488 17.64 -21.31 0.95
C PHE A 488 17.69 -22.06 -0.38
N ASP A 489 16.57 -22.13 -1.09
CA ASP A 489 16.50 -22.74 -2.41
C ASP A 489 15.85 -21.77 -3.41
N PHE A 490 16.68 -21.30 -4.36
CA PHE A 490 16.27 -20.47 -5.49
C PHE A 490 16.05 -21.28 -6.78
N GLY A 491 16.18 -22.61 -6.69
CA GLY A 491 16.19 -23.52 -7.82
C GLY A 491 17.58 -23.69 -8.44
N PRO A 492 17.65 -24.47 -9.53
CA PRO A 492 18.92 -24.88 -10.14
C PRO A 492 19.79 -23.71 -10.61
N GLY A 493 21.10 -23.84 -10.40
CA GLY A 493 22.11 -22.87 -10.86
C GLY A 493 22.27 -21.63 -9.97
N VAL A 494 21.67 -21.64 -8.78
CA VAL A 494 21.82 -20.60 -7.76
C VAL A 494 22.22 -21.24 -6.45
N THR A 495 23.33 -20.79 -5.87
CA THR A 495 23.87 -21.24 -4.58
C THR A 495 23.88 -20.07 -3.59
N VAL A 496 23.54 -20.35 -2.34
CA VAL A 496 23.51 -19.35 -1.26
C VAL A 496 24.53 -19.72 -0.20
N ALA A 497 25.31 -18.73 0.26
CA ALA A 497 26.08 -18.86 1.48
C ALA A 497 25.58 -17.84 2.51
N VAL A 498 25.23 -18.31 3.70
CA VAL A 498 24.93 -17.44 4.85
C VAL A 498 26.25 -16.91 5.39
N THR A 499 26.41 -15.59 5.33
CA THR A 499 27.61 -14.87 5.76
C THR A 499 27.47 -14.35 7.18
N ASP A 500 26.25 -14.00 7.61
CA ASP A 500 25.94 -13.63 8.99
C ASP A 500 24.46 -13.91 9.33
N PHE A 501 24.14 -13.98 10.61
CA PHE A 501 22.80 -14.27 11.13
C PHE A 501 22.52 -13.50 12.43
N GLN A 502 21.32 -12.95 12.55
CA GLN A 502 20.88 -12.22 13.72
C GLN A 502 19.42 -12.52 14.06
N ASN A 503 19.16 -12.95 15.30
CA ASN A 503 17.81 -12.95 15.86
C ASN A 503 17.42 -11.53 16.24
N LEU A 504 16.33 -11.02 15.67
CA LEU A 504 15.80 -9.69 15.99
C LEU A 504 14.81 -9.78 17.15
N ASP A 505 13.98 -10.83 17.14
CA ASP A 505 13.16 -11.30 18.26
C ASP A 505 12.84 -12.80 18.14
N GLU A 506 11.81 -13.26 18.86
CA GLU A 506 11.37 -14.67 18.85
C GLU A 506 10.84 -15.15 17.49
N ASP A 507 10.25 -14.25 16.71
CA ASP A 507 9.59 -14.58 15.46
C ASP A 507 10.43 -14.18 14.25
N THR A 508 11.21 -13.10 14.34
CA THR A 508 11.89 -12.47 13.21
C THR A 508 13.41 -12.62 13.26
N GLN A 509 13.97 -13.05 12.14
CA GLN A 509 15.40 -13.28 11.93
C GLN A 509 15.91 -12.54 10.70
N LEU A 510 17.17 -12.11 10.76
CA LEU A 510 17.91 -11.54 9.64
C LEU A 510 19.05 -12.47 9.25
N PHE A 511 19.16 -12.72 7.96
CA PHE A 511 20.31 -13.36 7.33
C PHE A 511 21.02 -12.34 6.45
N LEU A 512 22.34 -12.30 6.52
CA LEU A 512 23.16 -11.72 5.46
C LEU A 512 23.70 -12.86 4.62
N ILE A 513 23.44 -12.80 3.31
CA ILE A 513 23.80 -13.87 2.39
C ILE A 513 24.63 -13.35 1.22
N SER A 514 25.38 -14.26 0.61
CA SER A 514 25.90 -14.13 -0.74
C SER A 514 25.16 -15.08 -1.67
N ILE A 515 24.81 -14.62 -2.85
CA ILE A 515 24.16 -15.39 -3.92
C ILE A 515 25.17 -15.59 -5.04
N THR A 516 25.52 -16.84 -5.32
CA THR A 516 26.37 -17.24 -6.46
C THR A 516 25.49 -17.86 -7.52
N THR A 517 25.59 -17.38 -8.76
CA THR A 517 24.87 -17.93 -9.90
C THR A 517 25.85 -18.59 -10.88
N ASP A 518 25.43 -19.71 -11.47
CA ASP A 518 26.19 -20.37 -12.52
C ASP A 518 26.17 -19.54 -13.81
N GLY A 519 27.22 -19.63 -14.63
CA GLY A 519 27.26 -18.90 -15.92
C GLY A 519 26.17 -19.32 -16.91
N GLY A 520 25.68 -20.56 -16.80
CA GLY A 520 24.60 -21.12 -17.63
C GLY A 520 23.23 -21.11 -16.95
N VAL A 521 23.08 -20.42 -15.82
CA VAL A 521 21.80 -20.31 -15.12
C VAL A 521 20.73 -19.73 -16.03
N ALA A 522 19.49 -20.23 -15.94
CA ALA A 522 18.38 -19.65 -16.68
C ALA A 522 18.14 -18.20 -16.21
N LEU A 523 17.94 -17.26 -17.13
CA LEU A 523 17.60 -15.88 -16.80
C LEU A 523 16.15 -15.74 -16.34
N GLY A 524 15.84 -14.62 -15.69
CA GLY A 524 14.52 -14.25 -15.21
C GLY A 524 14.30 -14.54 -13.72
N GLU A 525 13.05 -14.40 -13.29
CA GLU A 525 12.62 -14.57 -11.90
C GLU A 525 12.98 -15.95 -11.35
N LYS A 526 13.40 -15.97 -10.08
CA LYS A 526 13.65 -17.18 -9.30
C LYS A 526 12.71 -17.23 -8.10
N PRO A 527 12.07 -18.39 -7.85
CA PRO A 527 11.34 -18.59 -6.61
C PRO A 527 12.31 -18.60 -5.43
N LEU A 528 11.80 -18.44 -4.22
CA LEU A 528 12.55 -18.71 -2.99
C LEU A 528 11.75 -19.62 -2.09
N THR A 529 12.32 -20.77 -1.75
CA THR A 529 11.82 -21.65 -0.69
C THR A 529 12.78 -21.62 0.49
N LEU A 530 12.25 -21.46 1.69
CA LEU A 530 12.98 -21.64 2.94
C LEU A 530 12.55 -22.94 3.63
N TYR A 531 13.49 -23.61 4.29
CA TYR A 531 13.21 -24.78 5.12
C TYR A 531 14.19 -24.84 6.29
N ASN A 532 13.67 -25.13 7.49
CA ASN A 532 14.47 -25.34 8.69
C ASN A 532 15.02 -26.76 8.72
N ASN A 533 14.26 -27.72 8.18
CA ASN A 533 14.63 -29.12 8.04
C ASN A 533 14.39 -29.59 6.59
N ALA A 534 15.20 -30.53 6.11
CA ALA A 534 15.05 -31.08 4.76
C ALA A 534 13.70 -31.81 4.53
N SER A 535 12.97 -32.14 5.60
CA SER A 535 11.63 -32.74 5.55
C SER A 535 10.49 -31.74 5.58
N ASP A 536 10.77 -30.45 5.80
CA ASP A 536 9.73 -29.41 5.82
C ASP A 536 9.08 -29.31 4.43
N PRO A 537 7.76 -29.08 4.33
CA PRO A 537 7.13 -28.86 3.05
C PRO A 537 7.66 -27.56 2.42
N GLY A 538 8.09 -27.65 1.16
CA GLY A 538 8.62 -26.52 0.42
C GLY A 538 7.51 -25.68 -0.21
N PHE A 539 7.30 -24.47 0.31
CA PHE A 539 6.43 -23.46 -0.31
C PHE A 539 7.28 -22.34 -0.89
N ALA A 540 7.19 -22.17 -2.20
CA ALA A 540 7.95 -21.18 -2.95
C ALA A 540 7.26 -19.81 -2.94
N LEU A 541 7.98 -18.78 -2.52
CA LEU A 541 7.62 -17.39 -2.75
C LEU A 541 8.09 -16.97 -4.15
N SER A 542 7.19 -16.41 -4.97
CA SER A 542 7.55 -15.95 -6.32
C SER A 542 8.15 -14.55 -6.29
N GLY A 543 8.95 -14.17 -7.30
CA GLY A 543 9.34 -12.78 -7.61
C GLY A 543 10.14 -12.01 -6.56
N VAL A 544 10.99 -12.68 -5.78
CA VAL A 544 11.92 -12.03 -4.84
C VAL A 544 13.34 -11.83 -5.40
N LEU A 545 13.72 -12.63 -6.40
CA LEU A 545 15.02 -12.56 -7.06
C LEU A 545 14.81 -12.65 -8.58
N GLU A 546 15.57 -11.88 -9.34
CA GLU A 546 15.68 -12.01 -10.79
C GLU A 546 17.14 -12.19 -11.19
N VAL A 547 17.42 -13.20 -12.00
CA VAL A 547 18.75 -13.41 -12.59
C VAL A 547 18.79 -12.76 -13.97
N VAL A 548 19.66 -11.76 -14.13
CA VAL A 548 19.84 -11.03 -15.38
C VAL A 548 21.11 -11.45 -16.10
N ALA A 549 21.26 -11.05 -17.36
CA ALA A 549 22.44 -11.38 -18.15
C ALA A 549 23.73 -10.82 -17.53
N ALA A 550 24.84 -11.53 -17.68
CA ALA A 550 26.15 -11.05 -17.24
C ALA A 550 26.51 -9.70 -17.87
N GLY A 551 26.96 -8.74 -17.07
CA GLY A 551 27.32 -7.39 -17.50
C GLY A 551 26.14 -6.48 -17.89
N SER A 552 24.90 -6.83 -17.51
CA SER A 552 23.72 -6.00 -17.78
C SER A 552 23.40 -5.02 -16.65
N LEU A 553 23.86 -5.28 -15.43
CA LEU A 553 23.74 -4.34 -14.33
C LEU A 553 24.85 -3.28 -14.38
N PRO A 554 24.57 -2.03 -13.99
CA PRO A 554 25.59 -1.00 -13.84
C PRO A 554 26.71 -1.43 -12.90
N LYS A 555 27.96 -1.15 -13.28
CA LYS A 555 29.09 -1.26 -12.35
C LYS A 555 28.95 -0.17 -11.29
N THR A 556 28.92 -0.56 -10.03
CA THR A 556 28.94 0.38 -8.91
C THR A 556 30.24 0.23 -8.14
N ASP A 557 30.84 1.35 -7.73
CA ASP A 557 31.99 1.37 -6.83
C ASP A 557 31.57 1.18 -5.36
N SER A 558 30.30 0.81 -5.12
CA SER A 558 29.75 0.68 -3.78
C SER A 558 30.18 -0.65 -3.14
N THR A 559 30.82 -0.57 -1.99
CA THR A 559 31.16 -1.75 -1.20
C THR A 559 29.87 -2.34 -0.59
N PRO A 560 29.59 -3.64 -0.75
CA PRO A 560 28.43 -4.27 -0.13
C PRO A 560 28.44 -4.08 1.39
N ASN A 561 27.34 -3.61 1.95
CA ASN A 561 27.20 -3.48 3.40
C ASN A 561 26.96 -4.87 4.02
N ARG A 562 27.87 -5.32 4.89
CA ARG A 562 27.79 -6.62 5.57
C ARG A 562 27.59 -6.49 7.08
N THR A 563 27.21 -5.31 7.57
CA THR A 563 26.96 -5.12 9.00
C THR A 563 25.56 -5.62 9.36
N LEU A 564 25.46 -6.26 10.53
CA LEU A 564 24.18 -6.56 11.16
C LEU A 564 23.47 -5.28 11.63
N LEU A 565 22.18 -5.41 11.96
CA LEU A 565 21.39 -4.30 12.45
C LEU A 565 21.83 -3.87 13.85
N SER A 566 21.88 -2.56 14.06
CA SER A 566 22.01 -1.96 15.39
C SER A 566 20.74 -2.17 16.24
N SER A 567 20.86 -2.04 17.56
CA SER A 567 19.71 -2.13 18.47
C SER A 567 18.57 -1.17 18.11
N GLN A 568 18.88 0.05 17.64
CA GLN A 568 17.86 1.00 17.21
C GLN A 568 17.12 0.54 15.96
N GLN A 569 17.82 -0.06 14.99
CA GLN A 569 17.21 -0.63 13.79
C GLN A 569 16.35 -1.85 14.13
N ILE A 570 16.79 -2.70 15.07
CA ILE A 570 15.99 -3.83 15.56
C ILE A 570 14.66 -3.33 16.15
N GLU A 571 14.69 -2.31 17.00
CA GLU A 571 13.46 -1.73 17.57
C GLU A 571 12.56 -1.11 16.49
N GLN A 572 13.14 -0.58 15.41
CA GLN A 572 12.35 -0.11 14.28
C GLN A 572 11.69 -1.26 13.51
N VAL A 573 12.40 -2.38 13.28
CA VAL A 573 11.82 -3.59 12.68
C VAL A 573 10.64 -4.08 13.52
N LYS A 574 10.81 -4.20 14.83
CA LYS A 574 9.74 -4.63 15.74
C LYS A 574 8.49 -3.76 15.64
N LYS A 575 8.65 -2.43 15.54
CA LYS A 575 7.52 -1.49 15.36
C LYS A 575 6.82 -1.57 14.01
N ILE A 576 7.50 -2.09 12.99
CA ILE A 576 6.96 -2.25 11.64
C ILE A 576 6.21 -3.59 11.52
N LEU A 577 6.73 -4.63 12.17
CA LEU A 577 6.18 -5.99 12.11
C LEU A 577 5.10 -6.27 13.17
N LYS A 578 5.06 -5.52 14.28
CA LYS A 578 4.17 -5.72 15.43
C LYS A 578 3.44 -4.42 15.79
#